data_AF-A0A2E0BJ03-F1
#
_entry.id   AF-A0A2E0BJ03-F1
#
_cell.length_a   1.000
_cell.length_b   1.000
_cell.length_c   1.000
_cell.angle_alpha   90.00
_cell.angle_beta   90.00
_cell.angle_gamma   90.00
#
_symmetry.space_group_name_H-M   'P 1'
#
loop_
_entity.id
_entity.type
_entity.pdbx_description
1 polymer ?
#
loop_
_entity_poly.entity_id
_entity_poly.type
_entity_poly.pdbx_seq_one_letter_code
_entity_poly.pdbx_strand_id
1 'polypeptide(L)'
;MKEFESFLPNSLTDVLETLDKERTSLKMKTDKRAYGKKVTLVSGFDKTTNVKKVAKLLKSQCATGGTVKNNVIELQGDQVRRATEILEKENYHVDYLR
;
A
#
# COMPACT_ATOMS: atom_id res chain seq x y z
N MET A 1 36.97 8.13 20.17
CA MET A 1 36.13 8.93 19.25
C MET A 1 36.33 8.51 17.78
N LYS A 2 36.48 7.22 17.46
CA LYS A 2 36.61 6.71 16.08
C LYS A 2 35.48 5.77 15.65
N GLU A 3 34.55 5.44 16.54
CA GLU A 3 33.49 4.45 16.30
C GLU A 3 32.18 5.02 15.74
N PHE A 4 32.03 6.35 15.62
CA PHE A 4 30.80 6.96 15.12
C PHE A 4 30.76 7.12 13.58
N GLU A 5 31.91 7.17 12.91
CA GLU A 5 31.96 7.36 11.45
C GLU A 5 31.65 6.08 10.64
N SER A 6 31.78 4.89 11.23
CA SER A 6 31.51 3.62 10.55
C SER A 6 30.02 3.28 10.40
N PHE A 7 29.13 4.09 10.97
CA PHE A 7 27.68 3.92 10.88
C PHE A 7 27.02 4.88 9.88
N LEU A 8 27.79 5.77 9.26
CA LEU A 8 27.28 6.60 8.18
C LEU A 8 27.32 5.77 6.89
N PRO A 9 26.17 5.53 6.24
CA PRO A 9 26.13 4.81 4.97
C PRO A 9 27.06 5.52 3.97
N ASN A 10 27.96 4.74 3.37
CA ASN A 10 29.03 5.24 2.49
C ASN A 10 28.51 5.77 1.15
N SER A 11 27.20 5.64 0.90
CA SER A 11 26.56 6.04 -0.33
C SER A 11 25.08 6.38 -0.10
N LEU A 12 24.56 7.35 -0.85
CA LEU A 12 23.12 7.62 -0.95
C LEU A 12 22.33 6.38 -1.38
N THR A 13 22.95 5.48 -2.13
CA THR A 13 22.35 4.20 -2.57
C THR A 13 22.09 3.28 -1.37
N ASP A 14 23.02 3.22 -0.41
CA ASP A 14 22.88 2.37 0.78
C ASP A 14 21.80 2.92 1.73
N VAL A 15 21.69 4.26 1.82
CA VAL A 15 20.60 4.95 2.53
C VAL A 15 19.25 4.58 1.93
N LEU A 16 19.13 4.70 0.59
CA LEU A 16 17.89 4.42 -0.13
C LEU A 16 17.49 2.94 0.01
N GLU A 17 18.45 2.03 -0.13
CA GLU A 17 18.20 0.59 -0.03
C GLU A 17 17.79 0.17 1.40
N THR A 18 18.35 0.83 2.42
CA THR A 18 17.97 0.58 3.82
C THR A 18 16.58 1.13 4.12
N LEU A 19 16.27 2.35 3.66
CA LEU A 19 14.95 2.96 3.82
C LEU A 19 13.85 2.16 3.12
N ASP A 20 14.11 1.63 1.93
CA ASP A 20 13.14 0.81 1.19
C ASP A 20 12.86 -0.53 1.90
N LYS A 21 13.86 -1.11 2.58
CA LYS A 21 13.68 -2.32 3.41
C LYS A 21 12.89 -2.04 4.70
N GLU A 22 12.94 -0.81 5.22
CA GLU A 22 12.23 -0.40 6.43
C GLU A 22 10.79 0.06 6.18
N ARG A 23 10.42 0.39 4.94
CA ARG A 23 9.05 0.78 4.60
C ARG A 23 8.09 -0.39 4.81
N THR A 24 7.04 -0.16 5.61
CA THR A 24 5.97 -1.14 5.78
C THR A 24 5.16 -1.24 4.48
N SER A 25 5.07 -2.43 3.92
CA SER A 25 4.28 -2.71 2.72
C SER A 25 2.78 -2.79 3.04
N LEU A 26 1.97 -2.21 2.14
CA LEU A 26 0.53 -2.42 2.16
C LEU A 26 0.21 -3.84 1.72
N LYS A 27 -0.75 -4.48 2.38
CA LYS A 27 -1.20 -5.83 2.04
C LYS A 27 -2.46 -5.75 1.20
N MET A 28 -2.41 -6.35 0.01
CA MET A 28 -3.53 -6.42 -0.92
C MET A 28 -3.99 -7.85 -1.12
N LYS A 29 -5.30 -8.09 -1.15
CA LYS A 29 -5.87 -9.41 -1.47
C LYS A 29 -7.22 -9.29 -2.16
N THR A 30 -7.68 -10.36 -2.79
CA THR A 30 -9.07 -10.47 -3.27
C THR A 30 -9.91 -11.33 -2.34
N ASP A 31 -11.19 -11.00 -2.23
CA ASP A 31 -12.17 -11.78 -1.45
C ASP A 31 -13.50 -11.86 -2.22
N LYS A 32 -14.42 -12.71 -1.77
CA LYS A 32 -15.78 -12.86 -2.32
C LYS A 32 -16.82 -12.35 -1.32
N ARG A 33 -17.64 -11.39 -1.76
CA ARG A 33 -18.84 -10.92 -1.07
C ARG A 33 -20.06 -11.78 -1.44
N ALA A 34 -21.21 -11.40 -0.88
CA ALA A 34 -22.51 -11.99 -1.20
C ALA A 34 -22.71 -12.13 -2.72
N TYR A 35 -23.34 -13.23 -3.12
CA TYR A 35 -23.58 -13.59 -4.53
C TYR A 35 -22.30 -13.78 -5.36
N GLY A 36 -21.18 -14.11 -4.73
CA GLY A 36 -19.92 -14.42 -5.41
C GLY A 36 -19.20 -13.21 -6.02
N LYS A 37 -19.65 -11.99 -5.72
CA LYS A 37 -19.02 -10.76 -6.24
C LYS A 37 -17.62 -10.61 -5.66
N LYS A 38 -16.61 -10.50 -6.51
CA LYS A 38 -15.23 -10.22 -6.10
C LYS A 38 -15.11 -8.81 -5.52
N VAL A 39 -14.25 -8.68 -4.53
CA VAL A 39 -13.78 -7.41 -3.99
C VAL A 39 -12.27 -7.44 -3.81
N THR A 40 -11.64 -6.27 -3.89
CA THR A 40 -10.21 -6.08 -3.63
C THR A 40 -10.05 -5.35 -2.31
N LEU A 41 -9.23 -5.90 -1.42
CA LEU A 41 -8.99 -5.38 -0.08
C LEU A 41 -7.56 -4.86 0.00
N VAL A 42 -7.39 -3.64 0.52
CA VAL A 42 -6.09 -3.00 0.77
C VAL A 42 -5.99 -2.65 2.24
N SER A 43 -4.91 -3.06 2.89
CA SER A 43 -4.70 -2.94 4.34
C SER A 43 -3.23 -2.69 4.68
N GLY A 44 -2.91 -2.53 5.96
CA GLY A 44 -1.53 -2.29 6.41
C GLY A 44 -1.11 -0.82 6.39
N PHE A 45 -2.07 0.10 6.33
CA PHE A 45 -1.79 1.53 6.41
C PHE A 45 -1.27 1.92 7.79
N ASP A 46 -0.26 2.78 7.82
CA ASP A 46 0.26 3.38 9.04
C ASP A 46 -0.80 4.24 9.73
N LYS A 47 -0.66 4.43 11.05
CA LYS A 47 -1.60 5.23 11.86
C LYS A 47 -1.69 6.68 11.42
N THR A 48 -0.66 7.20 10.75
CA THR A 48 -0.58 8.57 10.23
C THR A 48 -1.23 8.72 8.86
N THR A 49 -1.49 7.60 8.15
CA THR A 49 -2.05 7.64 6.80
C THR A 49 -3.52 8.06 6.84
N ASN A 50 -3.88 9.05 6.01
CA ASN A 50 -5.28 9.38 5.76
C ASN A 50 -5.91 8.36 4.79
N VAL A 51 -6.35 7.23 5.32
CA VAL A 51 -6.91 6.12 4.53
C VAL A 51 -8.16 6.53 3.74
N LYS A 52 -8.95 7.48 4.23
CA LYS A 52 -10.11 8.02 3.48
C LYS A 52 -9.67 8.75 2.20
N LYS A 53 -8.55 9.48 2.26
CA LYS A 53 -7.97 10.16 1.08
C LYS A 53 -7.47 9.13 0.06
N VAL A 54 -6.74 8.12 0.51
CA VAL A 54 -6.27 7.02 -0.36
C VAL A 54 -7.45 6.27 -0.98
N ALA A 55 -8.50 5.97 -0.21
CA ALA A 55 -9.71 5.34 -0.73
C ALA A 55 -10.43 6.19 -1.78
N LYS A 56 -10.47 7.52 -1.61
CA LYS A 56 -11.05 8.43 -2.62
C LYS A 56 -10.24 8.39 -3.91
N LEU A 57 -8.91 8.41 -3.81
CA LEU A 57 -8.01 8.28 -4.95
C LEU A 57 -8.27 6.96 -5.69
N LEU A 58 -8.21 5.84 -4.98
CA LEU A 58 -8.41 4.52 -5.58
C LEU A 58 -9.79 4.35 -6.22
N LYS A 59 -10.87 4.81 -5.58
CA LYS A 59 -12.21 4.74 -6.18
C LYS A 59 -12.32 5.56 -7.46
N SER A 60 -11.77 6.77 -7.46
CA SER A 60 -11.77 7.64 -8.63
C SER A 60 -10.94 7.04 -9.75
N GLN A 61 -9.73 6.59 -9.44
CA GLN A 61 -8.78 6.09 -10.43
C GLN A 61 -9.13 4.69 -10.92
N CYS A 62 -9.75 3.83 -10.11
CA CYS A 62 -10.23 2.51 -10.54
C CYS A 62 -11.66 2.52 -11.10
N ALA A 63 -12.34 3.67 -11.12
CA ALA A 63 -13.73 3.84 -11.57
C ALA A 63 -14.70 2.84 -10.90
N THR A 64 -14.55 2.66 -9.58
CA THR A 64 -15.30 1.63 -8.82
C THR A 64 -15.83 2.18 -7.51
N GLY A 65 -16.92 1.57 -7.04
CA GLY A 65 -17.42 1.78 -5.69
C GLY A 65 -16.49 1.17 -4.64
N GLY A 66 -16.67 1.57 -3.39
CA GLY A 66 -15.87 1.03 -2.31
C GLY A 66 -16.10 1.74 -0.97
N THR A 67 -15.61 1.12 0.10
CA THR A 67 -15.75 1.61 1.47
C THR A 67 -14.42 1.52 2.22
N VAL A 68 -14.34 2.21 3.34
CA VAL A 68 -13.25 2.05 4.31
C VAL A 68 -13.86 1.49 5.59
N LYS A 69 -13.37 0.34 6.05
CA LYS A 69 -13.79 -0.29 7.30
C LYS A 69 -12.57 -0.79 8.05
N ASN A 70 -12.43 -0.45 9.32
CA ASN A 70 -11.34 -0.93 10.18
C ASN A 70 -9.94 -0.73 9.58
N ASN A 71 -9.67 0.45 9.03
CA ASN A 71 -8.41 0.77 8.36
C ASN A 71 -8.11 -0.11 7.11
N VAL A 72 -9.14 -0.72 6.52
CA VAL A 72 -9.08 -1.50 5.29
C VAL A 72 -9.93 -0.80 4.24
N ILE A 73 -9.36 -0.62 3.04
CA ILE A 73 -10.10 -0.14 1.87
C ILE A 73 -10.64 -1.37 1.14
N GLU A 74 -11.92 -1.36 0.83
CA GLU A 74 -12.59 -2.38 0.02
C GLU A 74 -13.06 -1.74 -1.28
N LEU A 75 -12.58 -2.25 -2.41
CA LEU A 75 -12.95 -1.85 -3.77
C LEU A 75 -13.78 -2.95 -4.41
N GLN A 76 -14.83 -2.58 -5.15
CA GLN A 76 -15.65 -3.56 -5.87
C GLN A 76 -14.91 -4.09 -7.10
N GLY A 77 -15.01 -5.41 -7.32
CA GLY A 77 -14.37 -6.10 -8.43
C GLY A 77 -12.92 -6.50 -8.16
N ASP A 78 -12.29 -7.05 -9.20
CA ASP A 78 -10.88 -7.40 -9.22
C ASP A 78 -10.08 -6.18 -9.71
N GLN A 79 -9.45 -5.47 -8.78
CA GLN A 79 -8.77 -4.20 -9.01
C GLN A 79 -7.28 -4.30 -8.68
N VAL A 80 -6.74 -5.50 -8.45
CA VAL A 80 -5.40 -5.72 -7.92
C VAL A 80 -4.35 -4.98 -8.74
N ARG A 81 -4.35 -5.23 -10.06
CA ARG A 81 -3.39 -4.60 -10.98
C ARG A 81 -3.44 -3.08 -10.93
N ARG A 82 -4.64 -2.51 -11.13
CA ARG A 82 -4.82 -1.06 -11.23
C ARG A 82 -4.55 -0.36 -9.90
N ALA A 83 -5.02 -0.94 -8.79
CA ALA A 83 -4.78 -0.41 -7.45
C ALA A 83 -3.29 -0.45 -7.08
N THR A 84 -2.57 -1.51 -7.48
CA THR A 84 -1.11 -1.61 -7.28
C THR A 84 -0.38 -0.49 -8.02
N GLU A 85 -0.65 -0.33 -9.32
CA GLU A 85 -0.03 0.72 -10.14
C GLU A 85 -0.29 2.14 -9.59
N ILE A 86 -1.46 2.39 -8.99
CA ILE A 86 -1.79 3.69 -8.37
C ILE A 86 -1.04 3.86 -7.04
N LEU A 87 -1.03 2.84 -6.19
CA LEU A 87 -0.39 2.92 -4.88
C LEU A 87 1.13 3.08 -4.99
N GLU A 88 1.76 2.39 -5.95
CA GLU A 88 3.20 2.55 -6.24
C GLU A 88 3.52 3.97 -6.71
N LYS A 89 2.65 4.59 -7.53
CA LYS A 89 2.80 6.00 -7.93
C LYS A 89 2.67 6.98 -6.76
N GLU A 90 1.91 6.60 -5.74
CA GLU A 90 1.79 7.34 -4.48
C GLU A 90 2.86 6.94 -3.46
N ASN A 91 3.91 6.24 -3.90
CA ASN A 91 5.07 5.83 -3.11
C ASN A 91 4.75 4.85 -1.96
N TYR A 92 3.72 4.03 -2.15
CA TYR A 92 3.45 2.86 -1.32
C TYR A 92 4.03 1.59 -1.97
N HIS A 93 4.63 0.73 -1.15
CA HIS A 93 4.92 -0.64 -1.56
C HIS A 93 3.70 -1.51 -1.30
N VAL A 94 3.40 -2.42 -2.23
CA VAL A 94 2.21 -3.27 -2.16
C VAL A 94 2.59 -4.73 -2.29
N ASP A 95 2.27 -5.52 -1.27
CA ASP A 95 2.38 -6.98 -1.30
C ASP A 95 1.02 -7.60 -1.63
N TYR A 96 0.94 -8.25 -2.79
CA TYR A 96 -0.25 -9.00 -3.16
C TYR A 96 -0.23 -10.40 -2.53
N LEU A 97 -1.18 -10.65 -1.63
CA LEU A 97 -1.43 -11.93 -0.99
C LEU A 97 -2.40 -12.73 -1.84
N ARG A 98 -1.90 -13.83 -2.42
CA ARG A 98 -2.69 -14.79 -3.21
C ARG A 98 -3.58 -15.67 -2.34
#